data_AF-A0A2V7S447-F1
#
_entry.id   AF-A0A2V7S447-F1
#
_cell.length_a   1.000
_cell.length_b   1.000
_cell.length_c   1.000
_cell.angle_alpha   90.00
_cell.angle_beta   90.00
_cell.angle_gamma   90.00
#
_symmetry.space_group_name_H-M   'P 1'
#
loop_
_entity.id
_entity.type
_entity.pdbx_description
1 polymer ?
#
loop_
_entity_poly.entity_id
_entity_poly.type
_entity_poly.pdbx_seq_one_letter_code
_entity_poly.pdbx_strand_id
1 'polypeptide(L)' 'RAPADDAPIGGLKVIVRSGWFAARPSGTEHIYKLYAESFRDQAHLAAIVEEAQQILSRPLAPS' A
#
# COMPACT_ATOMS: atom_id res chain seq x y z
N ARG A 1 3.77 15.34 -7.47
CA ARG A 1 2.55 15.48 -8.28
C ARG A 1 2.70 14.53 -9.46
N ALA A 2 1.88 13.47 -9.55
CA ALA A 2 1.80 12.70 -10.79
C ALA A 2 0.77 13.40 -11.69
N PRO A 3 1.05 13.63 -12.98
CA PRO A 3 0.12 14.27 -13.90
C PRO A 3 -0.60 13.19 -14.73
N ALA A 4 -1.77 12.76 -14.30
CA ALA A 4 -2.82 12.19 -15.16
C ALA A 4 -4.02 11.78 -14.30
N ASP A 5 -5.14 12.42 -14.62
CA ASP A 5 -6.52 11.96 -14.51
C ASP A 5 -7.14 11.70 -13.14
N ASP A 6 -8.37 12.19 -13.04
CA ASP A 6 -9.35 12.15 -11.96
C ASP A 6 -9.82 10.71 -11.59
N ALA A 7 -8.95 9.72 -11.74
CA ALA A 7 -9.20 8.36 -11.27
C ALA A 7 -9.11 8.36 -9.73
N PRO A 8 -10.10 7.80 -9.02
CA PRO A 8 -10.04 7.71 -7.55
C PRO A 8 -8.73 7.02 -7.19
N ILE A 9 -7.94 7.65 -6.31
CA ILE A 9 -6.56 7.30 -5.96
C ILE A 9 -6.41 5.78 -5.95
N GLY A 10 -5.99 5.22 -7.09
CA GLY A 10 -6.13 3.79 -7.40
C GLY A 10 -5.00 2.97 -6.78
N GLY A 11 -4.57 3.39 -5.59
CA GLY A 11 -3.49 2.80 -4.84
C GLY A 11 -2.82 3.75 -3.86
N LEU A 12 -2.25 3.19 -2.81
CA LEU A 12 -1.51 3.86 -1.76
C LEU A 12 -0.03 3.49 -1.90
N LYS A 13 0.89 4.46 -1.86
CA LYS A 13 2.31 4.19 -1.65
C LYS A 13 2.78 4.91 -0.39
N VAL A 14 3.40 4.17 0.52
CA VAL A 14 3.99 4.69 1.75
C VAL A 14 5.48 4.41 1.73
N ILE A 15 6.27 5.41 2.13
CA ILE A 15 7.72 5.32 2.24
C ILE A 15 8.06 5.49 3.72
N VAL A 16 8.87 4.58 4.26
CA VAL A 16 9.43 4.66 5.60
C VAL A 16 10.95 4.78 5.50
N ARG A 17 11.62 5.10 6.61
CA ARG A 17 13.08 5.39 6.61
C ARG A 17 13.94 4.28 5.97
N SER A 18 13.52 3.02 6.07
CA SER A 18 14.31 1.87 5.59
C SER A 18 13.50 0.85 4.79
N GLY A 19 12.46 1.32 4.09
CA GLY A 19 11.61 0.46 3.27
C GLY A 19 10.41 1.20 2.69
N TRP A 20 9.53 0.48 2.02
CA TRP A 20 8.31 1.04 1.46
C TRP A 20 7.26 -0.05 1.24
N PHE A 21 6.01 0.37 1.09
CA PHE A 21 4.97 -0.48 0.52
C PHE A 21 4.08 0.28 -0.47
N ALA A 22 3.49 -0.44 -1.41
CA ALA A 22 2.50 0.06 -2.34
C ALA A 22 1.35 -0.93 -2.47
N ALA A 23 0.12 -0.44 -2.34
CA ALA A 23 -1.10 -1.21 -2.51
C ALA A 23 -1.88 -0.67 -3.69
N ARG A 24 -2.37 -1.53 -4.57
CA ARG A 24 -3.24 -1.15 -5.70
C ARG A 24 -4.44 -2.10 -5.76
N PRO A 25 -5.68 -1.61 -5.92
CA PRO A 25 -6.81 -2.47 -6.19
C PRO A 25 -6.60 -3.17 -7.54
N SER A 26 -6.95 -4.45 -7.60
CA SER A 26 -6.99 -5.18 -8.87
C SER A 26 -8.11 -4.64 -9.74
N GLY A 27 -7.84 -4.48 -11.04
CA GLY A 27 -8.85 -3.99 -11.99
C GLY A 27 -9.89 -5.04 -12.40
N THR A 28 -9.64 -6.32 -12.10
CA THR A 28 -10.45 -7.45 -12.55
C THR A 28 -10.99 -8.32 -11.40
N GLU A 29 -10.50 -8.11 -10.19
CA GLU A 29 -10.81 -8.92 -9.01
C GLU A 29 -11.03 -8.00 -7.81
N HIS A 30 -11.89 -8.39 -6.87
CA HIS A 30 -12.15 -7.61 -5.66
C HIS A 30 -11.06 -7.85 -4.58
N ILE A 31 -9.79 -7.62 -4.97
CA ILE A 31 -8.59 -7.79 -4.13
C ILE A 31 -7.63 -6.62 -4.29
N TYR A 32 -6.70 -6.46 -3.35
CA TYR A 32 -5.56 -5.54 -3.45
C TYR A 32 -4.26 -6.31 -3.73
N LYS A 33 -3.42 -5.76 -4.60
CA LYS A 33 -2.03 -6.20 -4.80
C LYS A 33 -1.12 -5.35 -3.91
N LEU A 34 -0.44 -5.99 -2.97
CA LEU A 34 0.53 -5.36 -2.06
C LEU A 34 1.96 -5.69 -2.51
N TYR A 35 2.76 -4.65 -2.68
CA TYR A 35 4.20 -4.72 -2.93
C TYR A 35 4.92 -4.09 -1.75
N ALA A 36 5.97 -4.71 -1.23
CA ALA A 36 6.74 -4.17 -0.13
C ALA A 36 8.22 -4.51 -0.27
N GLU A 37 9.08 -3.65 0.26
CA GLU A 37 10.51 -3.85 0.30
C GLU A 37 11.09 -3.32 1.61
N SER A 38 12.12 -4.02 2.11
CA SER A 38 12.89 -3.66 3.29
C SER A 38 14.35 -3.59 2.92
N PHE A 39 15.03 -2.53 3.36
CA PHE A 39 16.48 -2.37 3.22
C PHE A 39 17.25 -2.82 4.47
N ARG A 40 16.59 -3.50 5.41
CA ARG A 40 17.19 -3.97 6.67
C ARG A 40 17.35 -5.49 6.67
N ASP A 41 16.22 -6.17 6.80
CA ASP A 41 16.13 -7.63 6.90
C ASP A 41 14.69 -8.08 6.64
N GLN A 42 14.49 -9.41 6.69
CA GLN A 42 13.20 -10.06 6.49
C GLN A 42 12.20 -9.79 7.63
N ALA A 43 12.67 -9.61 8.87
CA ALA A 43 11.79 -9.33 10.00
C ALA A 43 11.16 -7.94 9.87
N HIS A 44 11.94 -6.96 9.42
CA HIS A 44 11.47 -5.63 9.08
C HIS A 44 10.53 -5.63 7.87
N LEU A 45 10.78 -6.47 6.86
CA LEU A 45 9.83 -6.65 5.74
C LEU A 45 8.48 -7.17 6.24
N ALA A 46 8.48 -8.16 7.14
CA ALA A 46 7.26 -8.69 7.73
C ALA A 46 6.47 -7.61 8.49
N ALA A 47 7.17 -6.78 9.28
CA ALA A 47 6.54 -5.64 9.97
C ALA A 47 5.90 -4.63 8.99
N ILE A 48 6.59 -4.28 7.90
CA ILE A 48 6.04 -3.39 6.86
C ILE A 48 4.77 -3.99 6.25
N VAL A 49 4.77 -5.30 5.96
CA VAL A 49 3.61 -5.99 5.38
C VAL A 49 2.43 -6.02 6.36
N GLU A 50 2.68 -6.29 7.63
CA GLU A 50 1.65 -6.29 8.67
C GLU A 50 1.00 -4.90 8.83
N GLU A 51 1.81 -3.84 8.93
CA GLU A 51 1.32 -2.46 9.01
C GLU A 51 0.51 -2.08 7.76
N ALA A 52 0.97 -2.47 6.56
CA ALA A 52 0.25 -2.23 5.33
C ALA A 52 -1.13 -2.89 5.33
N GLN A 53 -1.25 -4.13 5.81
CA GLN A 53 -2.54 -4.83 5.94
C GLN A 53 -3.47 -4.14 6.93
N GLN A 54 -2.96 -3.65 8.06
CA GLN A 54 -3.75 -2.89 9.03
C GLN A 54 -4.28 -1.57 8.43
N ILE A 55 -3.47 -0.88 7.63
CA ILE A 55 -3.89 0.35 6.95
C ILE A 55 -4.98 0.07 5.92
N LEU A 56 -4.83 -0.99 5.12
CA LEU A 56 -5.78 -1.36 4.06
C LEU A 56 -7.08 -1.97 4.59
N SER A 57 -7.05 -2.59 5.76
CA SER A 57 -8.25 -3.17 6.40
C SER A 57 -9.09 -2.13 7.14
N ARG A 58 -8.56 -0.93 7.36
CA ARG A 58 -9.33 0.16 7.97
C ARG A 58 -10.38 0.66 6.97
N PRO A 59 -11.68 0.63 7.30
CA PRO A 59 -12.70 1.19 6.44
C PRO A 59 -12.39 2.69 6.23
N LEU A 60 -12.28 3.09 4.97
CA LEU A 60 -12.27 4.49 4.59
C LEU A 60 -13.62 5.06 5.07
N ALA A 61 -13.58 5.96 6.05
CA ALA A 61 -14.80 6.58 6.56
C ALA A 61 -15.55 7.26 5.39
N PRO A 62 -16.87 7.09 5.28
CA PRO A 62 -17.64 7.81 4.27
C PRO A 62 -17.48 9.31 4.52
N SER A 63 -17.10 10.04 3.47
CA SER A 63 -17.17 11.52 3.44
C SER A 63 -18.58 11.96 3.07
#